data_AF-A0AAW2XRG0-F1
#
_entry.id   AF-A0AAW2XRG0-F1
#
_cell.length_a   1.000
_cell.length_b   1.000
_cell.length_c   1.000
_cell.angle_alpha   90.00
_cell.angle_beta   90.00
_cell.angle_gamma   90.00
#
_symmetry.space_group_name_H-M   'P 1'
#
loop_
_entity.id
_entity.type
_entity.pdbx_description
1 polymer ?
#
loop_
_entity_poly.entity_id
_entity_poly.type
_entity_poly.pdbx_seq_one_letter_code
_entity_poly.pdbx_strand_id
1 'polypeptide(L)'
;MQNCPSELEEGVKATVDELKEINLGDVENPRPIYISALLSDDEEKAYVELLHEFKDVLAWLYKEMPGLDPKAVHQLSIIKGARPVKQAQRRFRPELVPLIEVEVNKLIEVGFIREVKYPTWISSIVPVRKKNGQIRVCVDFRDLNRACPKDDFPLPIVELMINATTGHEALSFMDGSSG
;
A
#
# COMPACT_ATOMS: atom_id res chain seq x y z
N MET A 1 24.45 9.70 -42.44
CA MET A 1 23.39 9.39 -41.46
C MET A 1 23.21 7.90 -41.49
N GLN A 2 23.83 7.21 -40.53
CA GLN A 2 23.82 5.76 -40.43
C GLN A 2 22.63 5.41 -39.55
N ASN A 3 21.65 4.70 -40.12
CA ASN A 3 20.42 4.35 -39.42
C ASN A 3 20.74 3.37 -38.29
N CYS A 4 20.29 3.73 -37.08
CA CYS A 4 20.29 2.88 -35.90
C CYS A 4 19.42 1.64 -36.18
N PRO A 5 19.88 0.41 -35.89
CA PRO A 5 19.06 -0.78 -36.09
C PRO A 5 17.82 -0.74 -35.19
N SER A 6 16.67 -1.10 -35.78
CA SER A 6 15.32 -1.04 -35.21
C SER A 6 15.03 -2.11 -34.15
N GLU A 7 16.05 -2.64 -33.46
CA GLU A 7 15.93 -3.70 -32.46
C GLU A 7 15.76 -3.19 -31.02
N LEU A 8 15.63 -1.86 -30.83
CA LEU A 8 15.38 -1.26 -29.52
C LEU A 8 13.91 -0.90 -29.25
N GLU A 9 12.99 -1.23 -30.18
CA GLU A 9 11.54 -1.02 -30.02
C GLU A 9 10.75 -2.33 -29.81
N GLU A 10 11.40 -3.42 -29.45
CA GLU A 10 10.69 -4.52 -28.79
C GLU A 10 10.48 -4.12 -27.32
N GLY A 11 9.31 -3.53 -27.04
CA GLY A 11 8.86 -3.29 -25.68
C GLY A 11 9.09 -4.56 -24.85
N VAL A 12 9.76 -4.39 -23.70
CA VAL A 12 10.10 -5.45 -22.75
C VAL A 12 8.90 -6.38 -22.60
N LYS A 13 8.95 -7.54 -23.28
CA LYS A 13 8.01 -8.62 -23.01
C LYS A 13 8.36 -9.05 -21.60
N ALA A 14 7.47 -8.78 -20.66
CA ALA A 14 7.54 -9.39 -19.35
C ALA A 14 7.54 -10.90 -19.59
N THR A 15 8.69 -11.54 -19.47
CA THR A 15 8.79 -12.99 -19.32
C THR A 15 8.15 -13.28 -17.97
N VAL A 16 6.86 -13.58 -18.00
CA VAL A 16 6.19 -14.14 -16.83
C VAL A 16 6.71 -15.56 -16.77
N ASP A 17 7.73 -15.77 -15.94
CA ASP A 17 8.18 -17.12 -15.62
C ASP A 17 6.98 -17.95 -15.20
N GLU A 18 7.00 -19.24 -15.54
CA GLU A 18 6.02 -20.17 -14.99
C GLU A 18 6.15 -20.16 -13.47
N LEU A 19 5.04 -20.01 -12.75
CA LEU A 19 5.04 -19.82 -11.30
C LEU A 19 4.57 -21.10 -10.60
N LYS A 20 5.25 -21.44 -9.51
CA LYS A 20 4.88 -22.51 -8.58
C LYS A 20 4.26 -21.91 -7.32
N GLU A 21 3.08 -22.39 -6.95
CA GLU A 21 2.39 -21.98 -5.73
C GLU A 21 2.94 -22.74 -4.51
N ILE A 22 3.20 -22.00 -3.43
CA ILE A 22 3.57 -22.51 -2.13
C ILE A 22 2.59 -21.95 -1.09
N ASN A 23 2.22 -22.77 -0.12
CA ASN A 23 1.42 -22.32 1.02
C ASN A 23 2.33 -22.07 2.23
N LEU A 24 2.44 -20.81 2.67
CA LEU A 24 3.18 -20.44 3.88
C LEU A 24 2.36 -20.60 5.18
N GLY A 25 1.07 -20.88 5.05
CA GLY A 25 0.11 -21.06 6.14
C GLY A 25 -0.08 -22.52 6.52
N ASP A 26 -1.22 -22.81 7.16
CA ASP A 26 -1.66 -24.18 7.46
C ASP A 26 -2.81 -24.61 6.53
N VAL A 27 -3.35 -25.81 6.74
CA VAL A 27 -4.44 -26.36 5.93
C VAL A 27 -5.75 -25.59 6.14
N GLU A 28 -5.95 -24.98 7.32
CA GLU A 28 -7.17 -24.27 7.69
C GLU A 28 -7.14 -22.80 7.26
N ASN A 29 -5.95 -22.20 7.24
CA ASN A 29 -5.66 -20.81 6.93
C ASN A 29 -4.52 -20.75 5.88
N PRO A 30 -4.81 -21.08 4.62
CA PRO A 30 -3.79 -21.05 3.57
C PRO A 30 -3.32 -19.62 3.27
N ARG A 31 -2.01 -19.47 3.08
CA ARG A 31 -1.31 -18.25 2.69
C ARG A 31 -0.52 -18.52 1.41
N PRO A 32 -1.18 -18.51 0.24
CA PRO A 32 -0.50 -18.79 -1.02
C PRO A 32 0.51 -17.69 -1.36
N ILE A 33 1.68 -18.11 -1.82
CA ILE A 33 2.72 -17.29 -2.44
C ILE A 33 3.24 -18.00 -3.70
N TYR A 34 3.88 -17.26 -4.58
CA TYR A 34 4.37 -17.77 -5.86
C TYR A 34 5.87 -17.57 -5.96
N ILE A 35 6.59 -18.63 -6.36
CA ILE A 35 8.01 -18.58 -6.74
C ILE A 35 8.16 -19.02 -8.20
N SER A 36 9.28 -18.67 -8.83
CA SER A 36 9.55 -19.12 -10.21
C SER A 36 9.76 -20.62 -10.26
N ALA A 37 9.14 -21.29 -11.23
CA ALA A 37 9.32 -22.72 -11.50
C ALA A 37 10.67 -23.03 -12.19
N LEU A 38 11.44 -21.99 -12.56
CA LEU A 38 12.77 -22.11 -13.17
C LEU A 38 13.90 -22.14 -12.14
N LEU A 39 13.59 -22.02 -10.84
CA LEU A 39 14.58 -22.12 -9.78
C LEU A 39 15.16 -23.55 -9.72
N SER A 40 16.45 -23.66 -9.42
CA SER A 40 17.06 -24.95 -9.10
C SER A 40 16.50 -25.49 -7.78
N ASP A 41 16.60 -26.81 -7.57
CA ASP A 41 16.10 -27.45 -6.34
C ASP A 41 16.70 -26.84 -5.05
N ASP A 42 17.98 -26.46 -5.11
CA ASP A 42 18.69 -25.82 -3.98
C ASP A 42 18.20 -24.39 -3.73
N GLU A 43 17.97 -23.61 -4.79
CA GLU A 43 17.44 -22.24 -4.69
C GLU A 43 15.99 -22.25 -4.21
N GLU A 44 15.15 -23.14 -4.76
CA GLU A 44 13.77 -23.30 -4.33
C GLU A 44 13.72 -23.54 -2.82
N LYS A 45 14.52 -24.51 -2.34
CA LYS A 45 14.56 -24.85 -0.91
C LYS A 45 15.01 -23.65 -0.06
N ALA A 46 16.05 -22.94 -0.48
CA ALA A 46 16.54 -21.76 0.22
C ALA A 46 15.49 -20.65 0.30
N TYR A 47 14.76 -20.37 -0.80
CA TYR A 47 13.68 -19.37 -0.81
C TYR A 47 12.51 -19.79 0.06
N VAL A 48 12.11 -21.07 0.02
CA VAL A 48 11.02 -21.60 0.87
C VAL A 48 11.36 -21.45 2.35
N GLU A 49 12.58 -21.82 2.75
CA GLU A 49 13.06 -21.67 4.14
C GLU A 49 13.04 -20.20 4.58
N LEU A 50 13.55 -19.29 3.74
CA LEU A 50 13.55 -17.85 4.01
C LEU A 50 12.13 -17.28 4.14
N LEU A 51 11.21 -17.64 3.24
CA LEU A 51 9.83 -17.16 3.27
C LEU A 51 9.07 -17.67 4.49
N HIS A 52 9.38 -18.89 4.96
CA HIS A 52 8.83 -19.41 6.20
C HIS A 52 9.43 -18.73 7.44
N GLU A 53 10.72 -18.38 7.41
CA GLU A 53 11.41 -17.65 8.49
C GLU A 53 10.79 -16.26 8.69
N PHE A 54 10.57 -15.51 7.61
CA PHE A 54 10.04 -14.13 7.65
C PHE A 54 8.55 -14.02 7.35
N LYS A 55 7.78 -15.09 7.61
CA LYS A 55 6.33 -15.13 7.34
C LYS A 55 5.52 -14.08 8.10
N ASP A 56 6.06 -13.56 9.21
CA ASP A 56 5.45 -12.57 10.09
C ASP A 56 5.56 -11.14 9.57
N VAL A 57 6.50 -10.87 8.66
CA VAL A 57 6.67 -9.57 7.99
C VAL A 57 5.66 -9.38 6.85
N LEU A 58 5.09 -10.48 6.34
CA LEU A 58 4.13 -10.49 5.25
C LEU A 58 2.69 -10.36 5.79
N ALA A 59 1.91 -9.46 5.19
CA ALA A 59 0.51 -9.24 5.56
C ALA A 59 -0.43 -9.68 4.43
N TRP A 60 -1.32 -10.63 4.73
CA TRP A 60 -2.41 -11.06 3.83
C TRP A 60 -3.72 -10.36 4.17
N LEU A 61 -3.92 -10.01 5.44
CA LEU A 61 -5.11 -9.32 5.93
C LEU A 61 -4.75 -8.06 6.73
N TYR A 62 -5.65 -7.08 6.72
CA TYR A 62 -5.50 -5.85 7.51
C TYR A 62 -5.32 -6.11 9.01
N LYS A 63 -5.90 -7.20 9.54
CA LYS A 63 -5.77 -7.61 10.95
C LYS A 63 -4.35 -8.01 11.35
N GLU A 64 -3.50 -8.31 10.37
CA GLU A 64 -2.13 -8.79 10.56
C GLU A 64 -1.10 -7.67 10.54
N MET A 65 -1.53 -6.43 10.31
CA MET A 65 -0.65 -5.28 10.39
C MET A 65 -0.66 -4.77 11.83
N PRO A 66 0.33 -5.16 12.67
CA PRO A 66 0.46 -4.57 14.00
C PRO A 66 0.61 -3.06 13.82
N GLY A 67 -0.13 -2.29 14.63
CA GLY A 67 0.01 -0.83 14.60
C GLY A 67 1.46 -0.39 14.79
N LEU A 68 1.80 0.78 14.27
CA LEU A 68 3.15 1.35 14.38
C LEU A 68 3.51 1.64 15.85
N ASP A 69 4.81 1.58 16.18
CA ASP A 69 5.33 2.03 17.47
C ASP A 69 4.83 3.46 17.76
N PRO A 70 4.29 3.76 18.94
CA PRO A 70 3.84 5.11 19.33
C PRO A 70 4.92 6.22 19.20
N LYS A 71 6.20 5.87 19.05
CA LYS A 71 7.28 6.83 18.75
C LYS A 71 7.27 7.28 17.28
N ALA A 72 6.72 6.49 16.38
CA ALA A 72 6.58 6.80 14.95
C ALA A 72 5.18 7.36 14.64
N VAL A 73 4.72 8.34 15.44
CA VAL A 73 3.42 8.99 15.22
C VAL A 73 3.57 10.14 14.23
N HIS A 74 2.77 10.10 13.17
CA HIS A 74 2.64 11.24 12.27
C HIS A 74 1.97 12.42 12.97
N GLN A 75 2.71 13.51 13.16
CA GLN A 75 2.21 14.73 13.78
C GLN A 75 1.91 15.79 12.74
N LEU A 76 0.63 16.16 12.61
CA LEU A 76 0.21 17.24 11.73
C LEU A 76 0.55 18.60 12.35
N SER A 77 1.50 19.31 11.74
CA SER A 77 1.82 20.69 12.12
C SER A 77 0.78 21.63 11.52
N ILE A 78 -0.10 22.23 12.33
CA ILE A 78 -1.08 23.21 11.82
C ILE A 78 -0.47 24.62 11.88
N ILE A 79 -0.59 25.39 10.80
CA ILE A 79 -0.12 26.78 10.73
C ILE A 79 -0.79 27.61 11.84
N LYS A 80 0.01 28.40 12.56
CA LYS A 80 -0.48 29.26 13.65
C LYS A 80 -1.55 30.21 13.12
N GLY A 81 -2.75 30.13 13.70
CA GLY A 81 -3.90 30.96 13.31
C GLY A 81 -4.79 30.38 12.22
N ALA A 82 -4.50 29.18 11.71
CA ALA A 82 -5.41 28.49 10.80
C ALA A 82 -6.76 28.21 11.47
N ARG A 83 -7.86 28.50 10.76
CA ARG A 83 -9.22 28.29 11.26
C ARG A 83 -9.67 26.85 11.00
N PRO A 84 -10.21 26.13 12.00
CA PRO A 84 -10.79 24.82 11.78
C PRO A 84 -11.95 24.84 10.79
N VAL A 85 -11.97 23.84 9.90
CA VAL A 85 -13.05 23.67 8.92
C VAL A 85 -13.87 22.43 9.28
N LYS A 86 -15.20 22.60 9.30
CA LYS A 86 -16.17 21.51 9.41
C LYS A 86 -16.90 21.37 8.09
N GLN A 87 -16.50 20.39 7.29
CA GLN A 87 -17.18 20.10 6.03
C GLN A 87 -18.60 19.58 6.31
N ALA A 88 -19.56 20.02 5.50
CA ALA A 88 -20.92 19.50 5.54
C ALA A 88 -20.94 18.02 5.11
N GLN A 89 -21.83 17.24 5.71
CA GLN A 89 -22.03 15.84 5.32
C GLN A 89 -22.50 15.77 3.86
N ARG A 90 -21.82 14.94 3.06
CA ARG A 90 -22.23 14.69 1.69
C ARG A 90 -23.45 13.79 1.62
N ARG A 91 -24.31 14.05 0.64
CA ARG A 91 -25.38 13.13 0.27
C ARG A 91 -24.81 12.06 -0.63
N PHE A 92 -25.03 10.80 -0.27
CA PHE A 92 -24.64 9.65 -1.07
C PHE A 92 -25.87 9.03 -1.72
N ARG A 93 -25.66 8.33 -2.84
CA ARG A 93 -26.71 7.51 -3.44
C ARG A 93 -27.07 6.38 -2.47
N PRO A 94 -28.35 6.02 -2.29
CA PRO A 94 -28.77 4.99 -1.35
C PRO A 94 -28.02 3.66 -1.52
N GLU A 95 -27.73 3.27 -2.76
CA GLU A 95 -26.99 2.05 -3.11
C GLU A 95 -25.55 2.02 -2.54
N LEU A 96 -24.92 3.17 -2.34
CA LEU A 96 -23.55 3.27 -1.86
C LEU A 96 -23.45 3.23 -0.33
N VAL A 97 -24.53 3.58 0.37
CA VAL A 97 -24.51 3.70 1.84
C VAL A 97 -24.15 2.37 2.52
N PRO A 98 -24.76 1.22 2.17
CA PRO A 98 -24.39 -0.06 2.78
C PRO A 98 -22.93 -0.45 2.51
N LEU A 99 -22.43 -0.14 1.31
CA LEU A 99 -21.04 -0.43 0.94
C LEU A 99 -20.05 0.41 1.77
N ILE A 100 -20.39 1.68 2.02
CA ILE A 100 -19.59 2.57 2.86
C ILE A 100 -19.58 2.06 4.29
N GLU A 101 -20.73 1.68 4.84
CA GLU A 101 -20.83 1.16 6.21
C GLU A 101 -19.98 -0.09 6.41
N VAL A 102 -20.02 -1.03 5.45
CA VAL A 102 -19.18 -2.24 5.50
C VAL A 102 -17.70 -1.89 5.54
N GLU A 103 -17.22 -0.96 4.71
CA GLU A 103 -15.81 -0.58 4.70
C GLU A 103 -15.39 0.18 5.96
N VAL A 104 -16.23 1.11 6.44
CA VAL A 104 -15.97 1.86 7.68
C VAL A 104 -15.94 0.93 8.90
N ASN A 105 -16.86 -0.03 8.99
CA ASN A 105 -16.90 -1.00 10.08
C ASN A 105 -15.66 -1.89 10.11
N LYS A 106 -15.13 -2.31 8.94
CA LYS A 106 -13.86 -3.04 8.88
C LYS A 106 -12.70 -2.22 9.45
N LEU A 107 -12.63 -0.92 9.11
CA LEU A 107 -11.58 -0.03 9.64
C LEU A 107 -11.69 0.17 11.15
N ILE A 108 -12.92 0.18 11.70
CA ILE A 108 -13.16 0.23 13.15
C ILE A 108 -12.76 -1.09 13.81
N GLU A 109 -13.14 -2.23 13.24
CA GLU A 109 -12.84 -3.57 13.78
C GLU A 109 -11.34 -3.83 13.87
N VAL A 110 -10.58 -3.39 12.87
CA VAL A 110 -9.11 -3.49 12.86
C VAL A 110 -8.45 -2.43 13.77
N GLY A 111 -9.18 -1.40 14.18
CA GLY A 111 -8.68 -0.35 15.08
C GLY A 111 -7.94 0.79 14.38
N PHE A 112 -8.02 0.91 13.04
CA PHE A 112 -7.41 2.02 12.30
C PHE A 112 -8.14 3.34 12.51
N ILE A 113 -9.45 3.29 12.76
CA ILE A 113 -10.26 4.47 13.09
C ILE A 113 -11.07 4.21 14.35
N ARG A 114 -11.45 5.30 15.04
CA ARG A 114 -12.26 5.26 16.25
C ARG A 114 -13.24 6.42 16.29
N GLU A 115 -14.32 6.26 17.04
CA GLU A 115 -15.26 7.34 17.29
C GLU A 115 -14.61 8.49 18.10
N VAL A 116 -14.92 9.73 17.73
CA VAL A 116 -14.45 10.94 18.41
C VAL A 116 -15.65 11.83 18.73
N LYS A 117 -15.76 12.27 19.98
CA LYS A 117 -16.80 13.21 20.43
C LYS A 117 -16.33 14.64 20.25
N TYR A 118 -17.23 15.50 19.77
CA TYR A 118 -17.04 16.95 19.60
C TYR A 118 -15.79 17.36 18.79
N PRO A 119 -15.61 16.86 17.55
CA PRO A 119 -14.47 17.24 16.73
C PRO A 119 -14.49 18.74 16.35
N THR A 120 -13.31 19.34 16.32
CA THR A 120 -13.09 20.73 15.86
C THR A 120 -12.92 20.82 14.35
N TRP A 121 -12.27 19.82 13.74
CA TRP A 121 -12.12 19.64 12.31
C TRP A 121 -12.98 18.48 11.82
N ILE A 122 -13.63 18.62 10.67
CA ILE A 122 -14.40 17.53 10.04
C ILE A 122 -14.11 17.53 8.54
N SER A 123 -13.58 16.41 8.05
CA SER A 123 -13.43 16.11 6.62
C SER A 123 -14.47 15.06 6.20
N SER A 124 -15.14 15.31 5.09
CA SER A 124 -16.13 14.39 4.52
C SER A 124 -15.44 13.22 3.83
N ILE A 125 -16.08 12.06 3.87
CA ILE A 125 -15.68 10.90 3.09
C ILE A 125 -16.07 11.04 1.60
N VAL A 126 -15.33 10.32 0.76
CA VAL A 126 -15.50 10.24 -0.70
C VAL A 126 -15.38 8.77 -1.11
N PRO A 127 -16.48 8.09 -1.45
CA PRO A 127 -16.42 6.74 -1.97
C PRO A 127 -15.89 6.74 -3.41
N VAL A 128 -14.86 5.96 -3.68
CA VAL A 128 -14.26 5.79 -5.01
C VAL A 128 -14.43 4.34 -5.44
N ARG A 129 -14.91 4.10 -6.67
CA ARG A 129 -15.02 2.74 -7.22
C ARG A 129 -13.66 2.26 -7.71
N LYS A 130 -13.24 1.08 -7.26
CA LYS A 130 -12.11 0.34 -7.80
C LYS A 130 -12.51 -0.35 -9.12
N LYS A 131 -11.52 -0.75 -9.92
CA LYS A 131 -11.72 -1.49 -11.18
C LYS A 131 -12.45 -2.83 -10.97
N ASN A 132 -12.24 -3.47 -9.81
CA ASN A 132 -12.88 -4.74 -9.43
C ASN A 132 -14.33 -4.58 -8.91
N GLY A 133 -14.94 -3.39 -9.00
CA GLY A 133 -16.30 -3.13 -8.54
C GLY A 133 -16.46 -2.84 -7.04
N GLN A 134 -15.42 -3.06 -6.23
CA GLN A 134 -15.41 -2.67 -4.82
C GLN A 134 -15.29 -1.15 -4.66
N ILE A 135 -15.64 -0.62 -3.50
CA ILE A 135 -15.40 0.79 -3.17
C ILE A 135 -14.17 0.94 -2.25
N ARG A 136 -13.52 2.10 -2.31
CA ARG A 136 -12.57 2.59 -1.31
C ARG A 136 -13.15 3.85 -0.69
N VAL A 137 -13.15 3.92 0.64
CA VAL A 137 -13.56 5.12 1.37
C VAL A 137 -12.33 6.02 1.51
N CYS A 138 -12.31 7.13 0.77
CA CYS A 138 -11.27 8.16 0.89
C CYS A 138 -11.77 9.32 1.78
N VAL A 139 -10.86 10.07 2.39
CA VAL A 139 -11.20 11.26 3.18
C VAL A 139 -10.74 12.52 2.44
N ASP A 140 -11.60 13.52 2.34
CA ASP A 140 -11.28 14.79 1.68
C ASP A 140 -10.49 15.71 2.64
N PHE A 141 -9.18 15.53 2.66
CA PHE A 141 -8.27 16.34 3.46
C PHE A 141 -7.88 17.67 2.82
N ARG A 142 -8.55 18.17 1.77
CA ARG A 142 -8.12 19.40 1.08
C ARG A 142 -8.01 20.62 2.03
N ASP A 143 -8.96 20.80 2.93
CA ASP A 143 -8.92 21.92 3.89
C ASP A 143 -7.84 21.73 4.96
N LEU A 144 -7.66 20.50 5.43
CA LEU A 144 -6.60 20.13 6.39
C LEU A 144 -5.21 20.33 5.77
N ASN A 145 -5.00 19.84 4.55
CA ASN A 145 -3.74 19.94 3.82
C ASN A 145 -3.36 21.39 3.48
N ARG A 146 -4.32 22.30 3.35
CA ARG A 146 -4.05 23.74 3.21
C ARG A 146 -3.61 24.39 4.52
N ALA A 147 -4.02 23.83 5.65
CA ALA A 147 -3.70 24.32 6.98
C ALA A 147 -2.38 23.75 7.52
N CYS A 148 -1.87 22.68 6.93
CA CYS A 148 -0.57 22.09 7.26
C CYS A 148 0.51 22.63 6.29
N PRO A 149 1.70 23.04 6.78
CA PRO A 149 2.83 23.30 5.90
C PRO A 149 3.27 21.99 5.26
N LYS A 150 3.92 22.09 4.10
CA LYS A 150 4.54 20.93 3.46
C LYS A 150 5.72 20.48 4.30
N ASP A 151 5.77 19.19 4.60
CA ASP A 151 6.92 18.54 5.20
C ASP A 151 7.75 17.94 4.06
N ASP A 152 8.81 18.65 3.67
CA ASP A 152 9.65 18.26 2.54
C ASP A 152 10.68 17.23 3.03
N PHE A 153 10.33 15.94 2.92
CA PHE A 153 11.29 14.87 3.11
C PHE A 153 12.11 14.68 1.82
N PRO A 154 13.46 14.80 1.86
CA PRO A 154 14.27 14.69 0.65
C PRO A 154 14.24 13.24 0.15
N LEU A 155 13.64 13.03 -1.02
CA LEU A 155 13.68 11.75 -1.72
C LEU A 155 14.92 11.71 -2.64
N PRO A 156 15.64 10.58 -2.69
CA PRO A 156 16.78 10.43 -3.57
C PRO A 156 16.34 10.49 -5.04
N ILE A 157 17.23 11.00 -5.90
CA ILE A 157 17.01 11.00 -7.35
C ILE A 157 17.06 9.55 -7.83
N VAL A 158 16.10 9.17 -8.68
CA VAL A 158 15.96 7.79 -9.18
C VAL A 158 17.25 7.26 -9.82
N GLU A 159 17.97 8.09 -10.58
CA GLU A 159 19.26 7.73 -11.20
C GLU A 159 20.32 7.30 -10.18
N LEU A 160 20.34 7.91 -8.98
CA LEU A 160 21.27 7.52 -7.92
C LEU A 160 20.93 6.14 -7.37
N MET A 161 19.64 5.82 -7.26
CA MET A 161 19.18 4.50 -6.82
C MET A 161 19.55 3.42 -7.85
N ILE A 162 19.39 3.69 -9.15
CA ILE A 162 19.77 2.77 -10.23
C ILE A 162 21.29 2.55 -10.25
N ASN A 163 22.07 3.63 -10.13
CA ASN A 163 23.53 3.51 -10.08
C ASN A 163 23.98 2.71 -8.86
N ALA A 164 23.34 2.88 -7.71
CA ALA A 164 23.65 2.11 -6.49
C ALA A 164 23.41 0.61 -6.67
N THR A 165 22.48 0.20 -7.53
CA THR A 165 22.22 -1.22 -7.83
C THR A 165 23.15 -1.82 -8.90
N THR A 166 24.01 -1.01 -9.53
CA THR A 166 24.90 -1.50 -10.60
C THR A 166 25.90 -2.52 -10.04
N GLY A 167 26.05 -3.66 -10.73
CA GLY A 167 26.95 -4.73 -10.34
C GLY A 167 26.38 -5.76 -9.34
N HIS A 168 25.11 -5.62 -8.95
CA HIS A 168 24.41 -6.65 -8.17
C HIS A 168 23.72 -7.65 -9.11
N GLU A 169 23.84 -8.94 -8.80
CA GLU A 169 23.30 -10.03 -9.62
C GLU A 169 21.81 -10.30 -9.36
N ALA A 170 21.28 -9.85 -8.22
CA ALA A 170 19.90 -10.03 -7.82
C ALA A 170 19.31 -8.74 -7.22
N LEU A 171 18.02 -8.52 -7.46
CA LEU A 171 17.24 -7.42 -6.91
C LEU A 171 15.99 -7.97 -6.23
N SER A 172 15.67 -7.42 -5.05
CA SER A 172 14.44 -7.73 -4.34
C SER A 172 13.59 -6.46 -4.21
N PHE A 173 12.34 -6.53 -4.64
CA PHE A 173 11.38 -5.44 -4.52
C PHE A 173 10.35 -5.81 -3.45
N MET A 174 10.24 -4.97 -2.43
CA MET A 174 9.23 -5.09 -1.38
C MET A 174 8.31 -3.87 -1.43
N ASP A 175 7.01 -4.10 -1.45
CA ASP A 175 6.01 -3.05 -1.34
C ASP A 175 5.38 -3.07 0.06
N GLY A 176 5.28 -1.90 0.68
CA GLY A 176 4.72 -1.75 2.01
C GLY A 176 3.19 -1.65 1.94
N SER A 177 2.50 -2.61 2.56
CA SER A 177 1.04 -2.54 2.70
C SER A 177 0.64 -1.42 3.67
N SER A 178 -0.04 -0.39 3.16
CA SER A 178 -0.73 0.64 3.96
C SER A 178 0.16 1.56 4.82
N GLY A 179 1.33 1.97 4.30
CA GLY A 179 2.19 2.99 4.93
C GLY A 179 1.48 4.26 5.38
#